data_AF-A0A932UL91-F1
#
_entry.id   AF-A0A932UL91-F1
#
_cell.length_a   1.000
_cell.length_b   1.000
_cell.length_c   1.000
_cell.angle_alpha   90.00
_cell.angle_beta   90.00
_cell.angle_gamma   90.00
#
_symmetry.space_group_name_H-M   'P 1'
#
loop_
_entity.id
_entity.type
_entity.pdbx_description
1 polymer ?
#
loop_
_entity_poly.entity_id
_entity_poly.type
_entity_poly.pdbx_seq_one_letter_code
_entity_poly.pdbx_strand_id
1 'polypeptide(L)'
;MIFISAYSEADLAREASEIGGFSYLLKPVDRRDLLPAIEVAMSRFNEIKALNKEIRDLQEAIRARKQIEQAKGILMKRLGLSEPEAMRRIQQRSRRERKPLGELAAEVIAADTFFTDWEEEERRDSRKAR
;
A
#
# COMPACT_ATOMS: atom_id res chain seq x y z
N MET A 1 12.58 -0.24 -20.55
CA MET A 1 12.40 0.54 -21.79
C MET A 1 13.76 1.03 -22.24
N ILE A 2 14.14 0.69 -23.47
CA ILE A 2 15.39 1.12 -24.09
C ILE A 2 15.02 2.05 -25.24
N PHE A 3 15.63 3.23 -25.29
CA PHE A 3 15.42 4.19 -26.37
C PHE A 3 16.53 4.06 -27.42
N ILE A 4 16.16 4.03 -28.71
CA ILE A 4 17.11 4.01 -29.82
C ILE A 4 16.91 5.26 -30.67
N SER A 5 17.93 6.08 -30.81
CA SER A 5 17.87 7.33 -31.58
C SER A 5 19.10 7.53 -32.46
N ALA A 6 18.95 8.33 -33.52
CA ALA A 6 19.99 8.60 -34.51
C ALA A 6 20.81 9.87 -34.20
N TYR A 7 20.44 10.65 -33.18
CA TYR A 7 21.10 11.91 -32.85
C TYR A 7 21.69 11.89 -31.44
N SER A 8 22.94 12.33 -31.31
CA SER A 8 23.78 12.27 -30.11
C SER A 8 23.59 13.44 -29.14
N GLU A 9 22.43 14.10 -29.15
CA GLU A 9 22.19 15.20 -28.22
C GLU A 9 22.01 14.63 -26.80
N ALA A 10 22.90 15.04 -25.89
CA ALA A 10 22.86 14.68 -24.48
C ALA A 10 21.50 15.01 -23.83
N ASP A 11 20.77 15.96 -24.42
CA ASP A 11 19.42 16.35 -24.00
C ASP A 11 18.39 15.24 -24.18
N LEU A 12 18.47 14.44 -25.26
CA LEU A 12 17.55 13.32 -25.51
C LEU A 12 17.82 12.13 -24.57
N ALA A 13 19.08 11.90 -24.21
CA ALA A 13 19.43 10.86 -23.23
C ALA A 13 18.96 11.24 -21.82
N ARG A 14 19.02 12.54 -21.48
CA ARG A 14 18.50 13.08 -20.23
C ARG A 14 16.96 13.03 -20.19
N GLU A 15 16.29 13.44 -21.26
CA GLU A 15 14.83 13.34 -21.38
C GLU A 15 14.37 11.88 -21.30
N ALA A 16 15.06 10.95 -21.97
CA ALA A 16 14.82 9.51 -21.85
C ALA A 16 14.99 9.01 -20.41
N SER A 17 15.97 9.51 -19.66
CA SER A 17 16.13 9.18 -18.24
C SER A 17 15.01 9.77 -17.37
N GLU A 18 14.52 10.97 -17.68
CA GLU A 18 13.46 11.66 -16.94
C GLU A 18 12.08 11.00 -17.14
N ILE A 19 11.80 10.44 -18.32
CA ILE A 19 10.58 9.67 -18.60
C ILE A 19 10.65 8.20 -18.14
N GLY A 20 11.68 7.82 -17.39
CA GLY A 20 11.85 6.45 -16.87
C GLY A 20 12.40 5.44 -17.87
N GLY A 21 13.09 5.93 -18.92
CA GLY A 21 13.93 5.12 -19.78
C GLY A 21 15.09 4.51 -18.99
N PHE A 22 15.28 3.21 -19.19
CA PHE A 22 16.24 2.43 -18.40
C PHE A 22 17.62 2.36 -19.08
N SER A 23 17.70 2.68 -20.39
CA SER A 23 18.95 2.79 -21.17
C SER A 23 18.70 3.48 -22.52
N TYR A 24 19.77 4.01 -23.15
CA TYR A 24 19.76 4.72 -24.44
C TYR A 24 20.82 4.16 -25.38
N LEU A 25 20.48 3.95 -26.65
CA LEU A 25 21.34 3.43 -27.71
C LEU A 25 21.35 4.36 -28.93
N LEU A 26 22.54 4.70 -29.41
CA LEU A 26 22.73 5.51 -30.62
C LEU A 26 22.85 4.62 -31.86
N LYS A 27 22.23 5.04 -32.97
CA LYS A 27 22.44 4.37 -34.27
C LYS A 27 23.79 4.79 -34.90
N PRO A 28 24.45 3.89 -35.65
CA PRO A 28 24.06 2.50 -35.90
C PRO A 28 24.29 1.62 -34.67
N VAL A 29 23.28 0.84 -34.29
CA VAL A 29 23.35 -0.06 -33.13
C VAL A 29 23.88 -1.41 -33.57
N ASP A 30 25.01 -1.84 -33.02
CA ASP A 30 25.52 -3.18 -33.23
C ASP A 30 25.03 -4.17 -32.16
N ARG A 31 25.02 -5.47 -32.49
CA ARG A 31 24.65 -6.53 -31.53
C ARG A 31 25.48 -6.49 -30.24
N ARG A 32 26.70 -5.97 -30.32
CA ARG A 32 27.65 -5.84 -29.19
C ARG A 32 27.21 -4.76 -28.19
N ASP A 33 26.47 -3.75 -28.63
CA ASP A 33 26.00 -2.65 -27.78
C ASP A 33 24.63 -2.94 -27.16
N LEU A 34 23.84 -3.82 -27.80
CA LEU A 34 22.51 -4.21 -27.33
C LEU A 34 22.54 -4.99 -26.00
N LEU A 35 23.45 -5.96 -25.87
CA LEU A 35 23.51 -6.81 -24.68
C LEU A 35 23.82 -5.99 -23.40
N PRO A 36 24.86 -5.13 -23.36
CA PRO A 36 25.10 -4.25 -22.22
C PRO A 36 23.93 -3.31 -21.92
N ALA A 37 23.28 -2.76 -22.95
CA ALA A 37 22.14 -1.87 -22.76
C ALA A 37 20.93 -2.58 -22.12
N ILE A 38 20.68 -3.83 -22.51
CA ILE A 38 19.63 -4.68 -21.92
C ILE A 38 19.97 -5.03 -20.47
N GLU A 39 21.22 -5.39 -20.17
CA GLU A 39 21.66 -5.72 -18.81
C GLU A 39 21.49 -4.53 -17.86
N VAL A 40 21.94 -3.34 -18.27
CA VAL A 40 21.75 -2.10 -17.50
C VAL A 40 20.27 -1.82 -17.30
N ALA A 41 19.46 -1.94 -18.37
CA ALA A 41 18.04 -1.68 -18.30
C ALA A 41 17.30 -2.64 -17.36
N MET A 42 17.66 -3.92 -17.38
CA MET A 42 17.12 -4.97 -16.51
C MET A 42 17.49 -4.74 -15.04
N SER A 43 18.74 -4.38 -14.77
CA SER A 43 19.22 -4.06 -13.43
C SER A 43 18.42 -2.89 -12.82
N ARG A 44 18.29 -1.79 -13.57
CA ARG A 44 17.51 -0.62 -13.16
C ARG A 44 16.02 -0.95 -12.98
N PHE A 45 15.45 -1.77 -13.85
CA PHE A 45 14.07 -2.23 -13.69
C PHE A 45 13.85 -3.00 -12.40
N ASN A 46 14.75 -3.92 -12.06
CA ASN A 46 14.66 -4.69 -10.83
C ASN A 46 14.82 -3.82 -9.58
N GLU A 47 15.75 -2.85 -9.61
CA GLU A 47 15.94 -1.86 -8.54
C GLU A 47 14.66 -1.06 -8.28
N ILE A 48 14.08 -0.45 -9.33
CA ILE A 48 12.84 0.32 -9.22
C ILE A 48 11.66 -0.56 -8.76
N LYS A 49 11.59 -1.80 -9.26
CA LYS A 49 10.55 -2.76 -8.85
C LYS A 49 10.66 -3.10 -7.35
N ALA A 50 11.88 -3.27 -6.85
CA ALA A 50 12.14 -3.53 -5.44
C ALA A 50 11.75 -2.33 -4.56
N LEU A 51 12.18 -1.12 -4.93
CA LEU A 51 11.80 0.12 -4.24
C LEU A 51 10.29 0.34 -4.21
N ASN A 52 9.62 0.15 -5.35
CA ASN A 52 8.16 0.25 -5.42
C ASN A 52 7.45 -0.80 -4.56
N LYS A 53 8.04 -1.99 -4.40
CA LYS A 53 7.52 -2.99 -3.47
C LYS A 53 7.69 -2.53 -2.03
N GLU A 54 8.86 -2.05 -1.66
CA GLU A 54 9.13 -1.54 -0.31
C GLU A 54 8.20 -0.38 0.07
N ILE A 55 7.97 0.57 -0.83
CA ILE A 55 7.01 1.66 -0.63
C ILE A 55 5.61 1.11 -0.36
N ARG A 56 5.15 0.13 -1.14
CA ARG A 56 3.84 -0.50 -0.93
C ARG A 56 3.76 -1.20 0.42
N ASP A 57 4.76 -2.02 0.74
CA ASP A 57 4.81 -2.78 2.00
C ASP A 57 4.79 -1.82 3.22
N LEU A 58 5.53 -0.70 3.15
CA LEU A 58 5.52 0.34 4.18
C LEU A 58 4.16 1.05 4.30
N GLN A 59 3.54 1.39 3.18
CA GLN A 59 2.20 1.99 3.16
C GLN A 59 1.15 1.06 3.78
N GLU A 60 1.21 -0.23 3.47
CA GLU A 60 0.34 -1.25 4.05
C GLU A 60 0.58 -1.39 5.57
N ALA A 61 1.83 -1.40 6.02
CA ALA A 61 2.16 -1.46 7.44
C ALA A 61 1.61 -0.25 8.22
N ILE A 62 1.72 0.96 7.66
CA ILE A 62 1.16 2.18 8.27
C ILE A 62 -0.37 2.10 8.35
N ARG A 63 -1.04 1.67 7.27
CA ARG A 63 -2.50 1.50 7.25
C ARG A 63 -2.95 0.49 8.29
N ALA A 64 -2.30 -0.68 8.34
CA ALA A 64 -2.61 -1.72 9.32
C ALA A 64 -2.42 -1.21 10.76
N ARG A 65 -1.34 -0.48 11.04
CA ARG A 65 -1.11 0.11 12.36
C ARG A 65 -2.23 1.08 12.74
N LYS A 66 -2.64 1.96 11.82
CA LYS A 66 -3.75 2.90 12.07
C LYS A 66 -5.06 2.17 12.38
N GLN A 67 -5.37 1.12 11.64
CA GLN A 67 -6.56 0.30 11.87
C GLN A 67 -6.50 -0.39 13.25
N ILE A 68 -5.35 -0.94 13.63
CA ILE A 68 -5.17 -1.60 14.94
C ILE A 68 -5.41 -0.61 16.08
N GLU A 69 -4.84 0.60 16.01
CA GLU A 69 -5.06 1.64 17.04
C GLU A 69 -6.54 2.04 17.14
N GLN A 70 -7.22 2.21 16.01
CA GLN A 70 -8.64 2.53 16.00
C GLN A 70 -9.50 1.40 16.57
N ALA A 71 -9.23 0.15 16.18
CA ALA A 71 -9.92 -1.03 16.72
C ALA A 71 -9.71 -1.19 18.22
N LYS A 72 -8.49 -0.95 18.74
CA LYS A 72 -8.24 -0.90 20.18
C LYS A 72 -9.14 0.15 20.85
N GLY A 73 -9.17 1.38 20.31
CA GLY A 73 -10.00 2.45 20.85
C GLY A 73 -11.49 2.10 20.91
N ILE A 74 -12.01 1.42 19.89
CA ILE A 74 -13.39 0.91 19.86
C ILE A 74 -13.61 -0.13 20.98
N LEU A 75 -12.74 -1.13 21.08
CA LEU A 75 -12.85 -2.18 22.09
C LEU A 75 -12.73 -1.61 23.52
N MET A 76 -11.86 -0.63 23.72
CA MET A 76 -11.74 0.07 25.00
C MET A 76 -13.05 0.77 25.37
N LYS A 77 -13.67 1.51 24.44
CA LYS A 77 -14.93 2.22 24.67
C LYS A 77 -16.12 1.29 24.88
N ARG A 78 -16.28 0.27 24.03
CA ARG A 78 -17.45 -0.61 24.06
C ARG A 78 -17.41 -1.67 25.16
N LEU A 79 -16.22 -2.15 25.51
CA LEU A 79 -16.05 -3.25 26.47
C LEU A 79 -15.36 -2.82 27.78
N GLY A 80 -15.03 -1.53 27.93
CA GLY A 80 -14.35 -1.01 29.13
C GLY A 80 -12.94 -1.57 29.34
N LEU A 81 -12.28 -2.03 28.27
CA LEU A 81 -10.95 -2.64 28.35
C LEU A 81 -9.86 -1.58 28.46
N SER A 82 -8.75 -1.93 29.12
CA SER A 82 -7.49 -1.21 28.98
C SER A 82 -6.88 -1.45 27.59
N GLU A 83 -5.96 -0.57 27.18
CA GLU A 83 -5.26 -0.72 25.89
C GLU A 83 -4.53 -2.08 25.74
N PRO A 84 -3.79 -2.57 26.77
CA PRO A 84 -3.14 -3.88 26.68
C PRO A 84 -4.14 -5.03 26.53
N GLU A 85 -5.30 -4.96 27.18
CA GLU A 85 -6.34 -5.98 27.08
C GLU A 85 -7.02 -5.99 25.70
N ALA A 86 -7.29 -4.80 25.15
CA ALA A 86 -7.82 -4.66 23.80
C ALA A 86 -6.85 -5.25 22.76
N MET A 87 -5.56 -4.92 22.84
CA MET A 87 -4.54 -5.49 21.96
C MET A 87 -4.46 -7.01 22.10
N ARG A 88 -4.46 -7.53 23.33
CA ARG A 88 -4.43 -8.98 23.61
C ARG A 88 -5.64 -9.68 23.01
N ARG A 89 -6.82 -9.06 23.04
CA ARG A 89 -8.05 -9.61 22.44
C ARG A 89 -7.93 -9.72 20.93
N ILE A 90 -7.46 -8.67 20.24
CA ILE A 90 -7.22 -8.69 18.80
C ILE A 90 -6.23 -9.79 18.43
N GLN A 91 -5.10 -9.89 19.16
CA GLN A 91 -4.08 -10.91 18.91
C GLN A 91 -4.60 -12.34 19.11
N GLN A 92 -5.37 -12.60 20.17
CA GLN A 92 -5.95 -13.94 20.41
C GLN A 92 -6.88 -14.36 19.27
N ARG A 93 -7.73 -13.45 18.80
CA ARG A 93 -8.66 -13.73 17.71
C ARG A 93 -7.93 -13.89 16.38
N SER A 94 -6.91 -13.08 16.11
CA SER A 94 -6.04 -13.21 14.92
C SER A 94 -5.37 -14.58 14.88
N ARG A 95 -4.82 -15.08 16.00
CA ARG A 95 -4.24 -16.43 16.09
C ARG A 95 -5.27 -17.52 15.85
N ARG A 96 -6.46 -17.39 16.44
CA ARG A 96 -7.54 -18.38 16.32
C ARG A 96 -8.06 -18.49 14.88
N GLU A 97 -8.19 -17.36 14.20
CA GLU A 97 -8.76 -17.27 12.85
C GLU A 97 -7.69 -17.29 11.74
N ARG A 98 -6.39 -17.33 12.11
CA ARG A 98 -5.24 -17.28 11.20
C ARG A 98 -5.29 -16.10 10.23
N LYS A 99 -5.80 -14.96 10.71
CA LYS A 99 -5.90 -13.71 9.94
C LYS A 99 -4.85 -12.69 10.38
N PRO A 100 -4.33 -11.86 9.47
CA PRO A 100 -3.51 -10.72 9.82
C PRO A 100 -4.20 -9.78 10.81
N LEU A 101 -3.44 -9.15 11.71
CA LEU A 101 -3.99 -8.23 12.71
C LEU A 101 -4.73 -7.05 12.09
N GLY A 102 -4.23 -6.51 10.97
CA GLY A 102 -4.86 -5.39 10.26
C GLY A 102 -6.24 -5.74 9.70
N GLU A 103 -6.39 -6.94 9.14
CA GLU A 103 -7.68 -7.43 8.64
C GLU A 103 -8.69 -7.57 9.77
N LEU A 104 -8.29 -8.19 10.88
CA LEU A 104 -9.17 -8.30 12.04
C LEU A 104 -9.54 -6.94 12.65
N ALA A 105 -8.59 -6.01 12.69
CA ALA A 105 -8.86 -4.64 13.14
C ALA A 105 -9.87 -3.94 12.23
N ALA A 106 -9.76 -4.12 10.91
CA ALA A 106 -10.74 -3.62 9.95
C ALA A 106 -12.13 -4.22 10.16
N GLU A 107 -12.25 -5.51 10.48
CA GLU A 107 -13.54 -6.13 10.82
C GLU A 107 -14.17 -5.52 12.07
N VAL A 108 -13.37 -5.25 13.11
CA VAL A 108 -13.86 -4.59 14.33
C VAL A 108 -14.39 -3.19 14.01
N ILE A 109 -13.67 -2.43 13.18
CA ILE A 109 -14.11 -1.09 12.75
C ILE A 109 -15.39 -1.18 11.93
N ALA A 110 -15.47 -2.10 10.96
CA ALA A 110 -16.64 -2.26 10.11
C ALA A 110 -17.89 -2.65 10.92
N ALA A 111 -17.75 -3.57 11.88
CA ALA A 111 -18.83 -3.91 12.79
C ALA A 111 -19.27 -2.70 13.62
N ASP A 112 -18.31 -1.90 14.11
CA ASP A 112 -18.61 -0.71 14.90
C ASP A 112 -19.39 0.35 14.13
N THR A 113 -18.94 0.65 12.92
CA THR A 113 -19.62 1.56 11.99
C THR A 113 -21.03 1.05 11.69
N PHE A 114 -21.18 -0.23 11.35
CA PHE A 114 -22.49 -0.82 11.05
C PHE A 114 -23.49 -0.65 12.19
N PHE A 115 -23.10 -0.92 13.44
CA PHE A 115 -23.99 -0.74 14.58
C PHE A 115 -24.28 0.75 14.87
N THR A 116 -23.30 1.62 14.66
CA THR A 116 -23.47 3.07 14.90
C THR A 116 -24.45 3.67 13.89
N ASP A 117 -24.31 3.32 12.61
CA ASP A 117 -25.20 3.78 11.54
C ASP A 117 -26.64 3.31 11.79
N TRP A 118 -26.82 2.05 12.20
CA TRP A 118 -28.13 1.48 12.52
C TRP A 118 -28.82 2.19 13.69
N GLU A 119 -28.09 2.49 14.77
CA GLU A 119 -28.63 3.27 15.90
C GLU A 119 -29.00 4.70 15.52
N GLU A 120 -28.33 5.30 14.54
CA GLU A 120 -28.67 6.65 14.05
C GLU A 120 -29.94 6.64 13.20
N GLU A 121 -30.13 5.62 12.36
CA GLU A 121 -31.35 5.42 11.57
C GLU A 121 -32.58 5.25 12.46
N GLU A 122 -32.53 4.38 13.47
CA GLU A 122 -33.63 4.19 14.41
C GLU A 122 -33.98 5.48 15.18
N ARG A 123 -32.97 6.26 15.59
CA ARG A 123 -33.20 7.57 16.23
C ARG A 123 -33.84 8.58 15.29
N ARG A 124 -33.52 8.55 13.99
CA ARG A 124 -34.14 9.43 12.98
C ARG A 124 -35.60 9.07 12.74
N ASP A 125 -35.91 7.78 12.65
CA ASP A 125 -37.28 7.31 12.41
C ASP A 125 -38.19 7.57 13.62
N SER A 126 -37.64 7.40 14.83
CA SER A 126 -38.34 7.74 16.08
C SER A 126 -38.62 9.25 16.24
N ARG A 127 -37.82 10.12 15.59
CA ARG A 127 -38.05 11.58 15.57
C ARG A 127 -39.05 12.02 14.50
N LYS A 128 -39.23 11.26 13.41
CA LYS A 128 -40.21 11.56 12.36
C LYS A 128 -41.63 11.06 12.68
N ALA A 129 -41.75 10.12 13.62
CA ALA A 129 -43.03 9.59 14.09
C ALA A 129 -43.68 10.42 15.22
N ARG A 130 -43.05 11.53 15.63
CA ARG A 130 -43.57 12.54 16.57
C ARG A 130 -43.88 13.83 15.81
#